data_AF-A0A832K255-F1
#
_entry.id   AF-A0A832K255-F1
#
_cell.length_a   1.000
_cell.length_b   1.000
_cell.length_c   1.000
_cell.angle_alpha   90.00
_cell.angle_beta   90.00
_cell.angle_gamma   90.00
#
_symmetry.space_group_name_H-M   'P 1'
#
loop_
_entity.id
_entity.type
_entity.pdbx_description
1 polymer ?
#
loop_
_entity_poly.entity_id
_entity_poly.type
_entity_poly.pdbx_seq_one_letter_code
_entity_poly.pdbx_strand_id
1 'polypeptide(L)'
;MSLSSVKEGLSSFFSTFRTKDPVKRGIVESTTLIDRMLKTLESSRRSLESLIEEYKRRARAPGQDSEVSKIIEDEVRNVFAYLSLITKTIHDLTRVKYRLETLFYIEEPLKAIPEILVELKNIEPELEKINPQLLAHIKMLEQRVTSILAITSPTSISSIPTHLLQQPSVETKSKTPSQLIKPRSQNTATLADKAVIESKVSVKQPLKPIETRNKSQSAELQVQEPTIEKQLVEQSSASLPLHVIEQWILNELKVTAGILDLGIFEKKYGVSRGKILEALASLEAKGLIKIRRK
;
A
#
# COMPACT_ATOMS: atom_id res chain seq x y z
N MET A 1 -27.03 28.50 -1.76
CA MET A 1 -25.66 28.00 -1.97
C MET A 1 -25.42 26.86 -0.99
N SER A 2 -25.30 25.62 -1.48
CA SER A 2 -24.81 24.49 -0.70
C SER A 2 -24.14 23.50 -1.67
N LEU A 3 -22.83 23.38 -1.56
CA LEU A 3 -21.99 22.44 -2.31
C LEU A 3 -21.74 21.24 -1.40
N SER A 4 -22.56 20.19 -1.52
CA SER A 4 -22.25 18.89 -0.94
C SER A 4 -23.04 17.80 -1.67
N SER A 5 -22.48 17.26 -2.75
CA SER A 5 -22.62 15.83 -3.10
C SER A 5 -21.88 15.54 -4.41
N VAL A 6 -20.56 15.44 -4.35
CA VAL A 6 -19.76 14.81 -5.42
C VAL A 6 -18.61 14.06 -4.75
N LYS A 7 -18.90 12.93 -4.07
CA LYS A 7 -17.86 12.04 -3.52
C LYS A 7 -18.12 10.54 -3.65
N GLU A 8 -19.12 10.09 -4.41
CA GLU A 8 -19.47 8.65 -4.49
C GLU A 8 -19.37 8.06 -5.92
N GLY A 9 -18.48 8.58 -6.77
CA GLY A 9 -18.49 8.24 -8.20
C GLY A 9 -17.51 7.17 -8.70
N LEU A 10 -16.57 6.65 -7.90
CA LEU A 10 -15.46 5.81 -8.42
C LEU A 10 -15.30 4.44 -7.77
N SER A 11 -16.02 4.13 -6.69
CA SER A 11 -15.88 2.84 -5.98
C SER A 11 -16.73 1.70 -6.58
N SER A 12 -17.62 1.98 -7.53
CA SER A 12 -18.65 1.02 -7.98
C SER A 12 -18.46 0.46 -9.41
N PHE A 13 -17.36 0.74 -10.11
CA PHE A 13 -17.18 0.29 -11.50
C PHE A 13 -16.41 -1.04 -11.68
N PHE A 14 -15.83 -1.61 -10.61
CA PHE A 14 -14.95 -2.79 -10.74
C PHE A 14 -15.55 -4.11 -10.22
N SER A 15 -16.76 -4.13 -9.68
CA SER A 15 -17.30 -5.30 -8.95
C SER A 15 -17.89 -6.43 -9.83
N THR A 16 -17.86 -6.34 -11.16
CA THR A 16 -18.50 -7.36 -12.04
C THR A 16 -17.67 -7.84 -13.22
N PHE A 17 -16.44 -7.36 -13.41
CA PHE A 17 -15.56 -7.92 -14.44
C PHE A 17 -14.72 -9.06 -13.85
N ARG A 18 -15.10 -10.29 -14.19
CA ARG A 18 -14.25 -11.47 -14.01
C ARG A 18 -13.03 -11.28 -14.94
N THR A 19 -12.01 -10.56 -14.49
CA THR A 19 -10.82 -10.29 -15.28
C THR A 19 -10.12 -11.62 -15.56
N LYS A 20 -10.08 -12.03 -16.83
CA LYS A 20 -9.33 -13.23 -17.27
C LYS A 20 -7.83 -13.10 -16.99
N ASP A 21 -7.34 -11.87 -16.85
CA ASP A 21 -5.96 -11.55 -16.51
C ASP A 21 -5.67 -11.82 -15.02
N PRO A 22 -4.76 -12.75 -14.70
CA PRO A 22 -4.40 -13.10 -13.33
C PRO A 22 -3.76 -11.93 -12.55
N VAL A 23 -3.09 -11.00 -13.24
CA VAL A 23 -2.47 -9.82 -12.63
C VAL A 23 -3.55 -8.86 -12.15
N LYS A 24 -4.49 -8.52 -13.03
CA LYS A 24 -5.63 -7.65 -12.70
C LYS A 24 -6.47 -8.24 -11.58
N ARG A 25 -6.69 -9.55 -11.61
CA ARG A 25 -7.39 -10.26 -10.53
C ARG A 25 -6.63 -10.15 -9.20
N GLY A 26 -5.32 -10.37 -9.21
CA GLY A 26 -4.48 -10.22 -8.03
C GLY A 26 -4.54 -8.81 -7.44
N ILE A 27 -4.53 -7.79 -8.29
CA ILE A 27 -4.68 -6.38 -7.87
C ILE A 27 -6.05 -6.15 -7.22
N VAL A 28 -7.15 -6.58 -7.85
CA VAL A 28 -8.51 -6.42 -7.28
C VAL A 28 -8.65 -7.15 -5.94
N GLU A 29 -8.14 -8.38 -5.83
CA GLU A 29 -8.17 -9.12 -4.57
C GLU A 29 -7.31 -8.45 -3.48
N SER A 30 -6.23 -7.78 -3.87
CA SER A 30 -5.37 -7.00 -2.97
C SER A 30 -6.02 -5.70 -2.51
N THR A 31 -6.66 -4.95 -3.41
CA THR A 31 -7.36 -3.70 -3.06
C THR A 31 -8.58 -3.97 -2.18
N THR A 32 -9.34 -5.03 -2.46
CA THR A 32 -10.47 -5.43 -1.59
C THR A 32 -10.02 -5.86 -0.19
N LEU A 33 -8.82 -6.45 -0.05
CA LEU A 33 -8.23 -6.76 1.25
C LEU A 33 -7.87 -5.47 2.00
N ILE A 34 -7.26 -4.50 1.31
CA ILE A 34 -6.94 -3.18 1.89
C ILE A 34 -8.23 -2.47 2.33
N ASP A 35 -9.30 -2.51 1.55
CA ASP A 35 -10.58 -1.89 1.93
C ASP A 35 -11.16 -2.47 3.23
N ARG A 36 -11.01 -3.78 3.46
CA ARG A 36 -11.40 -4.39 4.74
C ARG A 36 -10.54 -3.88 5.90
N MET A 37 -9.22 -3.79 5.71
CA MET A 37 -8.30 -3.26 6.72
C MET A 37 -8.60 -1.80 7.04
N LEU A 38 -8.81 -0.97 6.02
CA LEU A 38 -9.20 0.45 6.15
C LEU A 38 -10.50 0.58 6.93
N LYS A 39 -11.52 -0.23 6.62
CA LYS A 39 -12.79 -0.22 7.36
C LYS A 39 -12.60 -0.53 8.85
N THR A 40 -11.76 -1.52 9.18
CA THR A 40 -11.44 -1.84 10.58
C THR A 40 -10.74 -0.68 11.27
N LEU A 41 -9.73 -0.08 10.63
CA LEU A 41 -8.97 1.05 11.18
C LEU A 41 -9.84 2.30 11.34
N GLU A 42 -10.73 2.59 10.38
CA GLU A 42 -11.70 3.68 10.49
C GLU A 42 -12.68 3.48 11.64
N SER A 43 -13.14 2.24 11.85
CA SER A 43 -13.98 1.91 13.00
C SER A 43 -13.24 2.16 14.31
N SER A 44 -11.99 1.72 14.42
CA SER A 44 -11.14 1.98 15.58
C SER A 44 -10.91 3.48 15.79
N ARG A 45 -10.64 4.23 14.72
CA ARG A 45 -10.48 5.69 14.75
C ARG A 45 -11.70 6.38 15.35
N ARG A 46 -12.89 6.07 14.82
CA ARG A 46 -14.17 6.65 15.30
C ARG A 46 -14.44 6.28 16.77
N SER A 47 -14.09 5.06 17.18
CA SER A 47 -14.21 4.64 18.58
C SER A 47 -13.30 5.44 19.51
N LEU A 48 -12.05 5.70 19.11
CA LEU A 48 -11.12 6.51 19.90
C LEU A 48 -11.54 7.98 19.95
N GLU A 49 -12.07 8.53 18.85
CA GLU A 49 -12.65 9.88 18.84
C GLU A 49 -13.80 10.02 19.84
N SER A 50 -14.70 9.03 19.88
CA SER A 50 -15.77 8.99 20.88
C SER A 50 -15.23 8.90 22.31
N LEU A 51 -14.18 8.10 22.52
CA LEU A 51 -13.55 7.93 23.84
C LEU A 51 -12.89 9.23 24.33
N ILE A 52 -12.23 9.97 23.44
CA ILE A 52 -11.66 11.29 23.75
C ILE A 52 -12.74 12.26 24.23
N GLU A 53 -13.88 12.32 23.53
CA GLU A 53 -14.99 13.20 23.92
C GLU A 53 -15.61 12.78 25.26
N GLU A 54 -15.66 11.48 25.53
CA GLU A 54 -16.07 10.97 26.84
C GLU A 54 -15.10 11.38 27.95
N TYR A 55 -13.80 11.23 27.75
CA TYR A 55 -12.77 11.62 28.71
C TYR A 55 -12.75 13.13 28.94
N LYS A 56 -12.89 13.95 27.90
CA LYS A 56 -13.02 15.41 28.05
C LYS A 56 -14.25 15.80 28.86
N ARG A 57 -15.39 15.13 28.64
CA ARG A 57 -16.60 15.34 29.43
C ARG A 57 -16.37 14.94 30.89
N ARG A 58 -15.75 13.78 31.10
CA ARG A 58 -15.43 13.25 32.43
C ARG A 58 -14.48 14.16 33.18
N ALA A 59 -13.45 14.75 32.55
CA ALA A 59 -12.47 15.64 33.19
C ALA A 59 -13.02 17.00 33.63
N ARG A 60 -14.16 17.41 33.04
CA ARG A 60 -14.86 18.67 33.35
C ARG A 60 -16.04 18.46 34.30
N ALA A 61 -16.18 17.27 34.88
CA ALA A 61 -17.29 16.97 35.75
C ALA A 61 -17.21 17.83 37.03
N PRO A 62 -18.31 18.46 37.46
CA PRO A 62 -18.30 19.26 38.68
C PRO A 62 -18.05 18.36 39.90
N GLY A 63 -17.19 18.83 40.83
CA GLY A 63 -16.85 18.09 42.05
C GLY A 63 -15.77 17.03 41.88
N GLN A 64 -15.06 17.03 40.75
CA GLN A 64 -13.98 16.09 40.48
C GLN A 64 -12.65 16.54 41.10
N ASP A 65 -11.92 15.57 41.64
CA ASP A 65 -10.59 15.78 42.21
C ASP A 65 -9.60 16.23 41.13
N SER A 66 -8.76 17.22 41.46
CA SER A 66 -7.73 17.75 40.57
C SER A 66 -6.75 16.66 40.12
N GLU A 67 -6.42 15.70 40.98
CA GLU A 67 -5.53 14.59 40.61
C GLU A 67 -6.18 13.67 39.57
N VAL A 68 -7.47 13.36 39.76
CA VAL A 68 -8.25 12.55 38.81
C VAL A 68 -8.38 13.27 37.47
N SER A 69 -8.63 14.58 37.46
CA SER A 69 -8.69 15.37 36.23
C SER A 69 -7.35 15.32 35.47
N LYS A 70 -6.20 15.42 36.16
CA LYS A 70 -4.88 15.30 35.53
C LYS A 70 -4.65 13.92 34.90
N ILE A 71 -5.03 12.85 35.61
CA ILE A 71 -4.92 11.48 35.07
C ILE A 71 -5.75 11.33 33.78
N ILE A 72 -6.96 11.90 33.75
CA ILE A 72 -7.82 11.86 32.57
C ILE A 72 -7.21 12.68 31.43
N GLU A 73 -6.64 13.85 31.71
CA GLU A 73 -5.94 14.66 30.70
C GLU A 73 -4.71 13.95 30.11
N ASP A 74 -3.95 13.23 30.94
CA ASP A 74 -2.83 12.39 30.49
C ASP A 74 -3.33 11.24 29.61
N GLU A 75 -4.44 10.61 29.98
CA GLU A 75 -5.03 9.54 29.17
C GLU A 75 -5.59 10.07 27.84
N VAL A 76 -6.18 11.26 27.82
CA VAL A 76 -6.58 11.93 26.57
C VAL A 76 -5.37 12.11 25.65
N ARG A 77 -4.22 12.53 26.18
CA ARG A 77 -2.97 12.64 25.40
C ARG A 77 -2.50 11.29 24.86
N ASN A 78 -2.58 10.23 25.67
CA ASN A 78 -2.26 8.87 25.21
C ASN A 78 -3.18 8.43 24.07
N VAL A 79 -4.49 8.63 24.19
CA VAL A 79 -5.46 8.28 23.14
C VAL A 79 -5.21 9.08 21.85
N PHE A 80 -4.82 10.36 21.95
CA PHE A 80 -4.41 11.14 20.77
C PHE A 80 -3.17 10.57 20.07
N ALA A 81 -2.20 10.01 20.81
CA ALA A 81 -1.05 9.35 20.21
C ALA A 81 -1.48 8.10 19.40
N TYR A 82 -2.40 7.29 19.95
CA TYR A 82 -2.98 6.16 19.21
C TYR A 82 -3.77 6.62 17.98
N LEU A 83 -4.58 7.68 18.10
CA LEU A 83 -5.34 8.25 16.99
C LEU A 83 -4.42 8.72 15.85
N SER A 84 -3.29 9.34 16.21
CA SER A 84 -2.28 9.78 15.25
C SER A 84 -1.66 8.60 14.51
N LEU A 85 -1.35 7.52 15.23
CA LEU A 85 -0.81 6.29 14.64
C LEU A 85 -1.81 5.66 13.67
N ILE A 86 -3.08 5.49 14.08
CA ILE A 86 -4.16 4.97 13.22
C ILE A 86 -4.32 5.82 11.96
N THR A 87 -4.31 7.14 12.11
CA THR A 87 -4.49 8.07 11.00
C THR A 87 -3.33 7.95 10.01
N LYS A 88 -2.08 7.88 10.48
CA LYS A 88 -0.91 7.63 9.64
C LYS A 88 -1.05 6.31 8.87
N THR A 89 -1.40 5.23 9.56
CA THR A 89 -1.55 3.90 8.94
C THR A 89 -2.68 3.87 7.90
N ILE A 90 -3.81 4.56 8.13
CA ILE A 90 -4.87 4.73 7.13
C ILE A 90 -4.33 5.41 5.87
N HIS A 91 -3.54 6.48 6.01
CA HIS A 91 -2.94 7.17 4.86
C HIS A 91 -1.97 6.28 4.10
N ASP A 92 -1.09 5.56 4.80
CA ASP A 92 -0.12 4.66 4.16
C ASP A 92 -0.82 3.50 3.43
N LEU A 93 -1.83 2.86 4.02
CA LEU A 93 -2.63 1.83 3.34
C LEU A 93 -3.41 2.37 2.15
N THR A 94 -3.95 3.59 2.26
CA THR A 94 -4.63 4.26 1.15
C THR A 94 -3.66 4.55 0.00
N ARG A 95 -2.43 4.98 0.31
CA ARG A 95 -1.38 5.17 -0.68
C ARG A 95 -1.03 3.86 -1.40
N VAL A 96 -0.86 2.77 -0.66
CA VAL A 96 -0.65 1.42 -1.22
C VAL A 96 -1.80 1.03 -2.15
N LYS A 97 -3.06 1.27 -1.73
CA LYS A 97 -4.23 1.01 -2.57
C LYS A 97 -4.15 1.76 -3.90
N TYR A 98 -3.89 3.07 -3.87
CA TYR A 98 -3.77 3.85 -5.11
C TYR A 98 -2.61 3.41 -5.98
N ARG A 99 -1.47 3.04 -5.40
CA ARG A 99 -0.34 2.48 -6.15
C ARG A 99 -0.71 1.18 -6.86
N LEU A 100 -1.41 0.28 -6.16
CA LEU A 100 -1.93 -0.97 -6.74
C LEU A 100 -2.93 -0.71 -7.87
N GLU A 101 -3.85 0.25 -7.69
CA GLU A 101 -4.79 0.65 -8.75
C GLU A 101 -4.06 1.28 -9.95
N THR A 102 -2.97 2.02 -9.70
CA THR A 102 -2.18 2.62 -10.78
C THR A 102 -1.51 1.54 -11.66
N LEU A 103 -1.26 0.34 -11.12
CA LEU A 103 -0.74 -0.79 -11.91
C LEU A 103 -1.67 -1.20 -13.07
N PHE A 104 -2.96 -0.81 -13.06
CA PHE A 104 -3.85 -1.03 -14.21
C PHE A 104 -3.51 -0.17 -15.43
N TYR A 105 -2.80 0.93 -15.22
CA TYR A 105 -2.59 1.98 -16.23
C TYR A 105 -1.12 2.11 -16.67
N ILE A 106 -0.19 1.51 -15.94
CA ILE A 106 1.25 1.59 -16.23
C ILE A 106 1.66 0.44 -17.17
N GLU A 107 2.47 0.74 -18.19
CA GLU A 107 3.00 -0.26 -19.13
C GLU A 107 3.99 -1.24 -18.48
N GLU A 108 4.74 -0.78 -17.47
CA GLU A 108 5.71 -1.55 -16.69
C GLU A 108 5.33 -1.67 -15.20
N PRO A 109 4.28 -2.42 -14.84
CA PRO A 109 3.85 -2.59 -13.45
C PRO A 109 4.94 -3.20 -12.55
N LEU A 110 5.89 -3.92 -13.16
CA LEU A 110 7.04 -4.55 -12.50
C LEU A 110 7.93 -3.58 -11.72
N LYS A 111 8.07 -2.33 -12.18
CA LYS A 111 8.93 -1.35 -11.50
C LYS A 111 8.28 -0.81 -10.22
N ALA A 112 6.96 -0.74 -10.18
CA ALA A 112 6.22 -0.19 -9.04
C ALA A 112 5.97 -1.21 -7.92
N ILE A 113 5.93 -2.52 -8.23
CA ILE A 113 5.65 -3.57 -7.23
C ILE A 113 6.69 -3.63 -6.08
N PRO A 114 8.01 -3.55 -6.32
CA PRO A 114 9.00 -3.52 -5.24
C PRO A 114 8.78 -2.36 -4.27
N GLU A 115 8.43 -1.17 -4.77
CA GLU A 115 8.13 -0.02 -3.92
C GLU A 115 6.89 -0.27 -3.05
N ILE A 116 5.84 -0.88 -3.62
CA ILE A 116 4.64 -1.26 -2.89
C ILE A 116 4.98 -2.26 -1.76
N LEU A 117 5.85 -3.24 -2.02
CA LEU A 117 6.29 -4.20 -1.00
C LEU A 117 7.08 -3.53 0.13
N VAL A 118 7.94 -2.56 -0.18
CA VAL A 118 8.66 -1.78 0.85
C VAL A 118 7.68 -0.99 1.71
N GLU A 119 6.67 -0.36 1.10
CA GLU A 119 5.64 0.35 1.86
C GLU A 119 4.83 -0.58 2.77
N LEU A 120 4.46 -1.77 2.29
CA LEU A 120 3.77 -2.78 3.10
C LEU A 120 4.58 -3.21 4.32
N LYS A 121 5.88 -3.47 4.15
CA LYS A 121 6.79 -3.80 5.26
C LYS A 121 6.91 -2.68 6.29
N ASN A 122 6.89 -1.42 5.83
CA ASN A 122 6.94 -0.27 6.72
C ASN A 122 5.63 -0.09 7.53
N ILE A 123 4.50 -0.56 7.00
CA ILE A 123 3.19 -0.50 7.66
C ILE A 123 3.02 -1.61 8.72
N GLU A 124 3.66 -2.77 8.53
CA GLU A 124 3.57 -3.92 9.45
C GLU A 124 3.79 -3.56 10.94
N PRO A 125 4.89 -2.89 11.35
CA PRO A 125 5.12 -2.56 12.76
C PRO A 125 4.13 -1.54 13.34
N GLU A 126 3.48 -0.73 12.49
CA GLU A 126 2.44 0.20 12.94
C GLU A 126 1.12 -0.52 13.18
N LEU A 127 0.78 -1.45 12.28
CA LEU A 127 -0.38 -2.33 12.46
C LEU A 127 -0.24 -3.22 13.69
N GLU A 128 0.95 -3.74 13.98
CA GLU A 128 1.20 -4.52 15.19
C GLU A 128 0.85 -3.74 16.47
N LYS A 129 1.22 -2.45 16.50
CA LYS A 129 0.93 -1.56 17.65
C LYS A 129 -0.54 -1.18 17.76
N ILE A 130 -1.25 -1.02 16.64
CA ILE A 130 -2.65 -0.61 16.62
C ILE A 130 -3.58 -1.80 16.85
N ASN A 131 -3.46 -2.82 16.02
CA ASN A 131 -4.35 -3.98 15.98
C ASN A 131 -3.61 -5.20 15.42
N PRO A 132 -3.12 -6.10 16.30
CA PRO A 132 -2.36 -7.27 15.88
C PRO A 132 -3.18 -8.26 15.04
N GLN A 133 -4.51 -8.18 15.05
CA GLN A 133 -5.35 -9.04 14.18
C GLN A 133 -5.22 -8.67 12.69
N LEU A 134 -4.74 -7.46 12.38
CA LEU A 134 -4.47 -7.03 11.00
C LEU A 134 -3.13 -7.56 10.46
N LEU A 135 -2.27 -8.15 11.29
CA LEU A 135 -0.99 -8.73 10.85
C LEU A 135 -1.18 -9.88 9.85
N ALA A 136 -2.21 -10.71 10.04
CA ALA A 136 -2.52 -11.76 9.06
C ALA A 136 -2.93 -11.17 7.70
N HIS A 137 -3.63 -10.03 7.72
CA HIS A 137 -4.11 -9.37 6.51
C HIS A 137 -2.96 -8.69 5.75
N ILE A 138 -2.03 -8.01 6.45
CA ILE A 138 -0.86 -7.40 5.79
C ILE A 138 0.07 -8.47 5.19
N LYS A 139 0.32 -9.58 5.89
CA LYS A 139 1.14 -10.69 5.36
C LYS A 139 0.49 -11.36 4.15
N MET A 140 -0.82 -11.56 4.19
CA MET A 140 -1.56 -12.05 3.03
C MET A 140 -1.48 -11.07 1.84
N LEU A 141 -1.51 -9.76 2.11
CA LEU A 141 -1.35 -8.73 1.09
C LEU A 141 0.05 -8.77 0.46
N GLU A 142 1.11 -8.86 1.26
CA GLU A 142 2.49 -9.01 0.78
C GLU A 142 2.66 -10.25 -0.10
N GLN A 143 2.13 -11.41 0.32
CA GLN A 143 2.17 -12.63 -0.46
C GLN A 143 1.47 -12.48 -1.82
N ARG A 144 0.33 -11.79 -1.84
CA ARG A 144 -0.43 -11.52 -3.07
C ARG A 144 0.32 -10.57 -4.00
N VAL A 145 0.88 -9.48 -3.47
CA VAL A 145 1.69 -8.53 -4.25
C VAL A 145 2.96 -9.20 -4.79
N THR A 146 3.59 -10.09 -4.02
CA THR A 146 4.72 -10.92 -4.47
C THR A 146 4.30 -11.91 -5.57
N SER A 147 3.09 -12.47 -5.47
CA SER A 147 2.56 -13.36 -6.52
C SER A 147 2.32 -12.60 -7.83
N ILE A 148 1.86 -11.35 -7.76
CA ILE A 148 1.73 -10.48 -8.93
C ILE A 148 3.10 -10.27 -9.59
N LEU A 149 4.16 -10.02 -8.80
CA LEU A 149 5.53 -9.90 -9.31
C LEU A 149 5.98 -11.16 -10.07
N ALA A 150 5.71 -12.35 -9.52
CA ALA A 150 6.10 -13.62 -10.14
C ALA A 150 5.37 -13.87 -11.47
N ILE A 151 4.09 -13.50 -11.57
CA ILE A 151 3.28 -13.66 -12.79
C ILE A 151 3.68 -12.65 -13.87
N THR A 152 4.04 -11.44 -13.45
CA THR A 152 4.42 -10.35 -14.37
C THR A 152 5.87 -10.44 -14.82
N SER A 153 6.75 -11.08 -14.03
CA SER A 153 8.14 -11.26 -14.43
C SER A 153 8.20 -12.16 -15.67
N PRO A 154 8.93 -11.76 -16.73
CA PRO A 154 9.15 -12.62 -17.88
C PRO A 154 10.10 -13.75 -17.46
N THR A 155 9.56 -14.75 -16.77
CA THR A 155 10.25 -16.03 -16.63
C THR A 155 10.20 -16.67 -18.01
N SER A 156 11.36 -16.68 -18.66
CA SER A 156 11.66 -17.47 -19.83
C SER A 156 11.03 -18.85 -19.69
N ILE A 157 10.37 -19.31 -20.76
CA ILE A 157 9.98 -20.70 -20.92
C ILE A 157 11.28 -21.51 -20.91
N SER A 158 11.70 -21.96 -19.74
CA SER A 158 12.75 -22.95 -19.59
C SER A 158 12.16 -24.07 -18.75
N SER A 159 11.79 -25.12 -19.47
CA SER A 159 11.61 -26.49 -19.01
C SER A 159 12.09 -26.76 -17.58
N ILE A 160 11.16 -27.07 -16.69
CA ILE A 160 11.45 -27.91 -15.54
C ILE A 160 10.53 -29.14 -15.64
N PRO A 161 11.09 -30.35 -15.87
CA PRO A 161 10.35 -31.58 -15.80
C PRO A 161 9.91 -31.85 -14.36
N THR A 162 8.63 -32.16 -14.20
CA THR A 162 8.04 -32.71 -12.99
C THR A 162 8.54 -34.12 -12.74
N HIS A 163 9.76 -34.34 -12.23
CA HIS A 163 10.10 -35.62 -11.57
C HIS A 163 11.40 -35.60 -10.75
N LEU A 164 11.41 -34.97 -9.57
CA LEU A 164 12.36 -35.35 -8.48
C LEU A 164 11.70 -35.14 -7.12
N LEU A 165 10.70 -35.98 -6.84
CA LEU A 165 10.33 -36.39 -5.49
C LEU A 165 10.28 -37.92 -5.52
N GLN A 166 11.45 -38.53 -5.71
CA GLN A 166 11.63 -39.96 -5.53
C GLN A 166 12.28 -40.18 -4.16
N GLN A 167 11.44 -40.47 -3.18
CA GLN A 167 11.85 -41.20 -1.98
C GLN A 167 12.28 -42.62 -2.39
N PRO A 168 13.29 -43.22 -1.73
CA PRO A 168 13.68 -44.59 -1.98
C PRO A 168 12.71 -45.54 -1.28
N SER A 169 11.86 -46.23 -2.04
CA SER A 169 11.16 -47.43 -1.59
C SER A 169 11.87 -48.66 -2.12
N VAL A 170 12.51 -49.38 -1.20
CA VAL A 170 13.07 -50.71 -1.42
C VAL A 170 11.92 -51.70 -1.45
N GLU A 171 11.81 -52.45 -2.55
CA GLU A 171 10.95 -53.64 -2.63
C GLU A 171 11.58 -54.79 -1.83
N THR A 172 10.80 -55.39 -0.93
CA THR A 172 10.93 -56.82 -0.63
C THR A 172 9.61 -57.44 -0.16
N LYS A 173 8.96 -58.16 -1.09
CA LYS A 173 8.20 -59.42 -0.96
C LYS A 173 7.40 -59.73 0.33
N SER A 174 6.08 -59.66 0.18
CA SER A 174 5.05 -60.70 0.48
C SER A 174 5.16 -61.59 1.74
N LYS A 175 4.15 -61.55 2.64
CA LYS A 175 3.12 -62.61 2.86
C LYS A 175 2.33 -62.48 4.20
N THR A 176 1.00 -62.47 4.06
CA THR A 176 -0.05 -63.07 4.93
C THR A 176 -0.49 -62.38 6.24
N PRO A 177 -1.82 -62.31 6.53
CA PRO A 177 -2.40 -61.54 7.66
C PRO A 177 -2.85 -62.42 8.84
N SER A 178 -2.90 -61.84 10.05
CA SER A 178 -3.73 -62.28 11.21
C SER A 178 -3.71 -61.16 12.26
N GLN A 179 -4.85 -60.52 12.52
CA GLN A 179 -5.82 -60.79 13.59
C GLN A 179 -5.48 -60.13 14.95
N LEU A 180 -6.51 -59.45 15.45
CA LEU A 180 -6.98 -59.44 16.85
C LEU A 180 -6.45 -58.37 17.84
N ILE A 181 -7.42 -57.93 18.65
CA ILE A 181 -7.34 -57.29 19.98
C ILE A 181 -7.38 -55.75 20.03
N LYS A 182 -8.62 -55.23 20.09
CA LYS A 182 -9.07 -54.11 20.97
C LYS A 182 -9.00 -54.57 22.45
N PRO A 183 -9.27 -53.73 23.48
CA PRO A 183 -9.10 -52.27 23.66
C PRO A 183 -8.48 -51.97 25.06
N ARG A 184 -8.59 -50.73 25.55
CA ARG A 184 -9.25 -50.38 26.84
C ARG A 184 -8.47 -49.48 27.82
N SER A 185 -9.22 -48.46 28.27
CA SER A 185 -9.17 -47.73 29.55
C SER A 185 -8.05 -46.70 29.76
N GLN A 186 -8.34 -45.40 29.91
CA GLN A 186 -9.22 -44.66 30.85
C GLN A 186 -8.41 -44.09 32.02
N ASN A 187 -8.59 -42.76 32.21
CA ASN A 187 -8.69 -42.05 33.48
C ASN A 187 -7.36 -41.86 34.24
N THR A 188 -7.05 -40.79 34.97
CA THR A 188 -7.75 -39.61 35.50
C THR A 188 -6.65 -38.71 36.08
N ALA A 189 -6.76 -37.37 36.04
CA ALA A 189 -6.97 -36.48 37.19
C ALA A 189 -5.85 -36.55 38.27
N THR A 190 -5.36 -35.51 38.94
CA THR A 190 -5.80 -34.14 39.24
C THR A 190 -4.75 -33.53 40.20
N LEU A 191 -4.71 -32.19 40.30
CA LEU A 191 -4.36 -31.39 41.51
C LEU A 191 -2.91 -31.54 42.04
N ALA A 192 -2.26 -30.61 42.73
CA ALA A 192 -2.34 -29.19 43.07
C ALA A 192 -1.12 -29.01 44.02
N ASP A 193 -0.40 -27.90 44.03
CA ASP A 193 -0.29 -27.09 45.26
C ASP A 193 0.54 -25.81 45.12
N LYS A 194 0.17 -24.90 46.03
CA LYS A 194 0.56 -23.51 46.26
C LYS A 194 1.97 -23.29 46.83
N ALA A 195 2.38 -22.01 46.75
CA ALA A 195 2.91 -21.13 47.82
C ALA A 195 4.23 -20.43 47.40
N VAL A 196 4.33 -19.11 47.17
CA VAL A 196 4.14 -17.90 48.02
C VAL A 196 5.49 -17.33 48.54
N ILE A 197 5.85 -16.14 48.02
CA ILE A 197 6.43 -14.92 48.66
C ILE A 197 7.87 -14.99 49.24
N GLU A 198 8.81 -14.13 48.78
CA GLU A 198 9.18 -12.83 49.43
C GLU A 198 10.43 -12.11 48.83
N SER A 199 10.18 -10.87 48.40
CA SER A 199 10.93 -9.61 48.53
C SER A 199 12.43 -9.55 48.87
N LYS A 200 13.19 -8.71 48.12
CA LYS A 200 14.18 -7.77 48.70
C LYS A 200 14.38 -6.51 47.85
N VAL A 201 14.16 -5.37 48.50
CA VAL A 201 14.41 -3.98 48.07
C VAL A 201 15.87 -3.61 48.35
N SER A 202 16.50 -2.80 47.50
CA SER A 202 17.52 -1.85 47.97
C SER A 202 17.59 -0.61 47.07
N VAL A 203 17.33 0.55 47.68
CA VAL A 203 17.45 1.91 47.16
C VAL A 203 18.78 2.49 47.65
N LYS A 204 19.51 3.23 46.80
CA LYS A 204 20.32 4.42 47.17
C LYS A 204 20.84 5.18 45.93
N GLN A 205 20.34 6.42 45.78
CA GLN A 205 20.78 7.57 44.97
C GLN A 205 21.90 8.36 45.72
N PRO A 206 22.42 9.57 45.32
CA PRO A 206 22.46 10.34 44.04
C PRO A 206 23.82 11.12 43.81
N LEU A 207 23.82 12.11 42.87
CA LEU A 207 24.70 13.30 42.63
C LEU A 207 25.52 13.22 41.31
N LYS A 208 25.70 14.23 40.45
CA LYS A 208 25.12 15.56 40.11
C LYS A 208 25.84 16.04 38.78
N PRO A 209 25.51 17.22 38.19
CA PRO A 209 25.57 17.50 36.75
C PRO A 209 26.88 18.15 36.27
N ILE A 210 27.10 18.17 34.95
CA ILE A 210 28.07 19.07 34.31
C ILE A 210 27.31 20.08 33.44
N GLU A 211 27.21 21.31 33.96
CA GLU A 211 27.04 22.54 33.19
C GLU A 211 28.43 23.17 32.95
N THR A 212 28.71 23.54 31.71
CA THR A 212 29.51 24.72 31.30
C THR A 212 29.08 24.98 29.86
N ARG A 213 28.26 25.97 29.50
CA ARG A 213 28.21 27.43 29.74
C ARG A 213 29.31 28.22 29.01
N ASN A 214 28.82 29.10 28.12
CA ASN A 214 29.39 30.31 27.49
C ASN A 214 30.30 30.07 26.26
N LYS A 215 30.28 30.88 25.20
CA LYS A 215 29.69 32.22 25.00
C LYS A 215 29.52 32.51 23.51
N SER A 216 28.53 33.34 23.23
CA SER A 216 28.11 33.95 21.97
C SER A 216 29.22 34.67 21.20
N GLN A 217 29.14 34.63 19.86
CA GLN A 217 29.40 35.78 18.99
C GLN A 217 28.34 35.84 17.89
N SER A 218 27.81 37.05 17.73
CA SER A 218 26.77 37.46 16.79
C SER A 218 27.40 38.22 15.60
N ALA A 219 26.58 38.44 14.58
CA ALA A 219 26.79 39.17 13.31
C ALA A 219 27.35 38.27 12.19
N GLU A 220 26.79 38.23 10.98
CA GLU A 220 26.16 39.30 10.22
C GLU A 220 25.21 38.74 9.13
N LEU A 221 24.15 39.50 8.83
CA LEU A 221 23.23 39.25 7.74
C LEU A 221 23.93 39.38 6.39
N GLN A 222 23.72 38.42 5.48
CA GLN A 222 23.55 38.73 4.06
C GLN A 222 22.42 37.90 3.46
N VAL A 223 21.40 38.65 3.04
CA VAL A 223 20.26 38.26 2.23
C VAL A 223 20.75 38.05 0.80
N GLN A 224 20.48 36.88 0.20
CA GLN A 224 20.41 36.74 -1.25
C GLN A 224 19.12 35.99 -1.61
N GLU A 225 18.17 36.81 -2.02
CA GLU A 225 16.97 36.47 -2.76
C GLU A 225 17.36 36.09 -4.20
N PRO A 226 17.03 34.90 -4.72
CA PRO A 226 17.04 34.68 -6.16
C PRO A 226 15.71 35.17 -6.74
N THR A 227 15.82 36.32 -7.38
CA THR A 227 14.85 36.93 -8.27
C THR A 227 14.20 35.92 -9.21
N ILE A 228 12.86 35.97 -9.26
CA ILE A 228 12.02 35.35 -10.29
C ILE A 228 12.29 36.09 -11.60
N GLU A 229 13.18 35.57 -12.43
CA GLU A 229 13.28 35.99 -13.83
C GLU A 229 12.30 35.18 -14.68
N LYS A 230 11.33 35.91 -15.25
CA LYS A 230 10.46 35.48 -16.33
C LYS A 230 11.30 35.04 -17.54
N GLN A 231 11.59 33.75 -17.66
CA GLN A 231 11.98 33.17 -18.94
C GLN A 231 10.71 32.93 -19.77
N LEU A 232 10.48 33.90 -20.64
CA LEU A 232 9.67 33.81 -21.84
C LEU A 232 9.99 32.49 -22.55
N VAL A 233 8.98 31.63 -22.68
CA VAL A 233 9.03 30.38 -23.41
C VAL A 233 9.21 30.72 -24.89
N GLU A 234 10.46 30.82 -25.31
CA GLU A 234 10.82 30.67 -26.71
C GLU A 234 10.77 29.16 -26.99
N GLN A 235 9.62 28.72 -27.54
CA GLN A 235 9.41 27.36 -28.03
C GLN A 235 10.41 27.09 -29.17
N SER A 236 11.65 26.78 -28.79
CA SER A 236 12.55 26.04 -29.65
C SER A 236 11.83 24.75 -29.98
N SER A 237 11.52 24.60 -31.26
CA SER A 237 10.98 23.41 -31.90
C SER A 237 11.94 22.24 -31.67
N ALA A 238 11.93 21.69 -30.46
CA ALA A 238 12.52 20.41 -30.16
C ALA A 238 11.77 19.42 -31.03
N SER A 239 12.41 19.05 -32.14
CA SER A 239 11.89 18.10 -33.11
C SER A 239 11.62 16.80 -32.37
N LEU A 240 10.37 16.59 -31.96
CA LEU A 240 9.93 15.39 -31.30
C LEU A 240 10.30 14.19 -32.20
N PRO A 241 10.95 13.16 -31.64
CA PRO A 241 11.32 11.96 -32.40
C PRO A 241 10.08 11.29 -32.99
N LEU A 242 10.17 10.85 -34.25
CA LEU A 242 9.04 10.28 -34.99
C LEU A 242 8.39 9.11 -34.24
N HIS A 243 9.20 8.27 -33.59
CA HIS A 243 8.73 7.12 -32.82
C HIS A 243 7.78 7.49 -31.66
N VAL A 244 7.99 8.64 -31.01
CA VAL A 244 7.13 9.10 -29.92
C VAL A 244 5.74 9.45 -30.47
N ILE A 245 5.70 10.10 -31.63
CA ILE A 245 4.47 10.48 -32.32
C ILE A 245 3.71 9.24 -32.79
N GLU A 246 4.42 8.22 -33.29
CA GLU A 246 3.84 6.92 -33.65
C GLU A 246 3.12 6.26 -32.47
N GLN A 247 3.77 6.23 -31.29
CA GLN A 247 3.17 5.66 -30.08
C GLN A 247 1.92 6.42 -29.64
N TRP A 248 1.96 7.76 -29.70
CA TRP A 248 0.79 8.60 -29.39
C TRP A 248 -0.36 8.34 -30.35
N ILE A 249 -0.09 8.21 -31.65
CA ILE A 249 -1.09 7.87 -32.66
C ILE A 249 -1.72 6.50 -32.36
N LEU A 250 -0.91 5.48 -32.06
CA LEU A 250 -1.41 4.13 -31.75
C LEU A 250 -2.29 4.13 -30.49
N ASN A 251 -1.90 4.89 -29.47
CA ASN A 251 -2.69 5.01 -28.25
C ASN A 251 -3.99 5.78 -28.48
N GLU A 252 -3.96 6.85 -29.28
CA GLU A 252 -5.19 7.58 -29.62
C GLU A 252 -6.15 6.67 -30.40
N LEU A 253 -5.66 5.90 -31.39
CA LEU A 253 -6.46 4.95 -32.14
C LEU A 253 -7.08 3.84 -31.26
N LYS A 254 -6.40 3.38 -30.21
CA LYS A 254 -6.97 2.43 -29.25
C LYS A 254 -8.13 3.04 -28.46
N VAL A 255 -8.03 4.32 -28.11
CA VAL A 255 -9.04 5.04 -27.32
C VAL A 255 -10.23 5.44 -28.18
N THR A 256 -10.01 5.86 -29.42
CA THR A 256 -11.04 6.37 -30.33
C THR A 256 -11.64 5.30 -31.24
N ALA A 257 -11.47 4.02 -30.89
CA ALA A 257 -11.97 2.87 -31.66
C ALA A 257 -11.53 2.89 -33.15
N GLY A 258 -10.31 3.37 -33.42
CA GLY A 258 -9.70 3.37 -34.74
C GLY A 258 -9.94 4.62 -35.60
N ILE A 259 -10.53 5.69 -35.03
CA ILE A 259 -10.76 6.96 -35.74
C ILE A 259 -9.82 8.04 -35.21
N LEU A 260 -8.93 8.56 -36.04
CA LEU A 260 -8.01 9.65 -35.65
C LEU A 260 -8.46 10.99 -36.24
N ASP A 261 -8.80 11.95 -35.38
CA ASP A 261 -9.00 13.35 -35.77
C ASP A 261 -7.68 14.11 -35.67
N LEU A 262 -7.17 14.54 -36.82
CA LEU A 262 -5.90 15.26 -36.93
C LEU A 262 -5.93 16.60 -36.21
N GLY A 263 -7.04 17.35 -36.28
CA GLY A 263 -7.12 18.70 -35.70
C GLY A 263 -7.17 18.67 -34.17
N ILE A 264 -7.82 17.66 -33.60
CA ILE A 264 -7.83 17.42 -32.16
C ILE A 264 -6.45 16.95 -31.70
N PHE A 265 -5.82 16.05 -32.45
CA PHE A 265 -4.51 15.50 -32.12
C PHE A 265 -3.40 16.57 -32.16
N GLU A 266 -3.39 17.43 -33.18
CA GLU A 266 -2.46 18.57 -33.30
C GLU A 266 -2.53 19.49 -32.08
N LYS A 267 -3.74 19.84 -31.64
CA LYS A 267 -3.95 20.70 -30.47
C LYS A 267 -3.59 20.00 -29.15
N LYS A 268 -3.88 18.71 -29.05
CA LYS A 268 -3.67 17.92 -27.82
C LYS A 268 -2.20 17.63 -27.56
N TYR A 269 -1.42 17.35 -28.60
CA TYR A 269 -0.01 16.95 -28.47
C TYR A 269 0.98 17.99 -29.01
N GLY A 270 0.50 19.12 -29.54
CA GLY A 270 1.36 20.19 -30.05
C GLY A 270 2.22 19.78 -31.25
N VAL A 271 1.82 18.74 -31.98
CA VAL A 271 2.57 18.19 -33.11
C VAL A 271 2.06 18.79 -34.41
N SER A 272 2.96 19.22 -35.29
CA SER A 272 2.60 19.72 -36.63
C SER A 272 1.93 18.63 -37.48
N ARG A 273 0.94 19.01 -38.31
CA ARG A 273 0.25 18.11 -39.25
C ARG A 273 1.18 17.25 -40.10
N GLY A 274 2.28 17.85 -40.60
CA GLY A 274 3.26 17.15 -41.44
C GLY A 274 3.90 15.95 -40.74
N LYS A 275 4.36 16.14 -39.50
CA LYS A 275 4.95 15.08 -38.67
C LYS A 275 3.95 13.97 -38.33
N ILE A 276 2.67 14.30 -38.15
CA ILE A 276 1.60 13.32 -37.89
C ILE A 276 1.39 12.45 -39.13
N LEU A 277 1.35 13.05 -40.32
CA LEU A 277 1.22 12.33 -41.58
C LEU A 277 2.44 11.44 -41.86
N GLU A 278 3.65 11.92 -41.55
CA GLU A 278 4.88 11.15 -41.64
C GLU A 278 4.86 9.92 -40.70
N ALA A 279 4.41 10.11 -39.47
CA ALA A 279 4.28 9.02 -38.49
C ALA A 279 3.19 8.00 -38.91
N LEU A 280 2.08 8.47 -39.48
CA LEU A 280 1.04 7.60 -40.04
C LEU A 280 1.57 6.78 -41.22
N ALA A 281 2.34 7.39 -42.13
CA ALA A 281 2.95 6.68 -43.25
C ALA A 281 3.97 5.63 -42.77
N SER A 282 4.76 5.95 -41.73
CA SER A 282 5.68 5.00 -41.11
C SER A 282 4.95 3.83 -40.44
N LEU A 283 3.85 4.08 -39.72
CA LEU A 283 3.02 3.03 -39.11
C LEU A 283 2.31 2.15 -40.15
N GLU A 284 1.91 2.72 -41.28
CA GLU A 284 1.36 1.98 -42.41
C GLU A 284 2.43 1.10 -43.08
N ALA A 285 3.64 1.62 -43.29
CA ALA A 285 4.77 0.86 -43.80
C ALA A 285 5.17 -0.30 -42.87
N LYS A 286 5.00 -0.12 -41.55
CA LYS A 286 5.18 -1.17 -40.53
C LYS A 286 4.02 -2.17 -40.45
N GLY A 287 2.95 -1.96 -41.21
CA GLY A 287 1.77 -2.84 -41.22
C GLY A 287 0.91 -2.77 -39.94
N LEU A 288 1.13 -1.78 -39.08
CA LEU A 288 0.42 -1.64 -37.80
C LEU A 288 -0.94 -0.98 -37.95
N ILE A 289 -1.13 -0.18 -39.00
CA ILE A 289 -2.38 0.51 -39.30
C ILE A 289 -2.70 0.42 -40.79
N LYS A 290 -3.98 0.49 -41.14
CA LYS A 290 -4.45 0.65 -42.52
C LYS A 290 -5.24 1.95 -42.64
N ILE A 291 -4.72 2.91 -43.39
CA ILE A 291 -5.34 4.23 -43.49
C ILE A 291 -6.52 4.15 -44.46
N ARG A 292 -7.73 4.44 -43.97
CA ARG A 292 -8.91 4.67 -44.82
C ARG A 292 -9.29 6.14 -44.72
N ARG A 293 -9.03 6.90 -45.78
CA ARG A 293 -9.46 8.30 -45.88
C ARG A 293 -10.94 8.32 -46.23
N LYS A 294 -11.74 8.97 -45.39
CA LYS A 294 -13.17 9.19 -45.60
C LYS A 294 -13.40 10.67 -45.92
#